data_AF-A0A2A4RPL0-F1
#
_entry.id   AF-A0A2A4RPL0-F1
#
_cell.length_a   1.000
_cell.length_b   1.000
_cell.length_c   1.000
_cell.angle_alpha   90.00
_cell.angle_beta   90.00
_cell.angle_gamma   90.00
#
_symmetry.space_group_name_H-M   'P 1'
#
loop_
_entity.id
_entity.type
_entity.pdbx_description
1 polymer ?
#
loop_
_entity_poly.entity_id
_entity_poly.type
_entity_poly.pdbx_seq_one_letter_code
_entity_poly.pdbx_strand_id
1 'polypeptide(L)'
;MDDQQVESKQHKRSSLPTLVAVLVVLGMVFVLMPAFFYIPHDHDHALKPEAQVRILCQALILHAADHKDQFLDMDRWGVGLVEAGLIEAGMLISQTSVSDGDSYFLVAKFNSLDSTEILLYENPEHWIDFVIVGFADAHVEMVDHETFERMLAEQIGSD
;
A
#
# COMPACT_ATOMS: atom_id res chain seq x y z
N MET A 1 56.16 -14.47 -52.44
CA MET A 1 55.19 -14.63 -53.56
C MET A 1 54.05 -15.42 -52.96
N ASP A 2 52.88 -14.80 -52.87
CA ASP A 2 51.52 -15.29 -52.57
C ASP A 2 50.70 -14.00 -52.37
N ASP A 3 50.25 -13.36 -53.45
CA ASP A 3 48.93 -13.50 -54.08
C ASP A 3 47.78 -12.91 -53.23
N GLN A 4 47.44 -11.65 -53.54
CA GLN A 4 46.14 -11.19 -54.07
C GLN A 4 45.01 -11.12 -53.03
N GLN A 5 44.61 -9.91 -52.60
CA GLN A 5 43.43 -9.17 -53.11
C GLN A 5 42.15 -10.03 -53.10
N VAL A 6 41.06 -9.65 -52.43
CA VAL A 6 40.25 -8.46 -52.76
C VAL A 6 39.40 -8.05 -51.54
N GLU A 7 39.51 -6.78 -51.13
CA GLU A 7 38.49 -6.07 -50.37
C GLU A 7 37.15 -6.16 -51.12
N SER A 8 36.12 -6.76 -50.52
CA SER A 8 34.74 -6.38 -50.85
C SER A 8 34.10 -5.75 -49.60
N LYS A 9 34.27 -4.43 -49.49
CA LYS A 9 33.43 -3.60 -48.63
C LYS A 9 32.02 -3.63 -49.22
N GLN A 10 31.23 -4.59 -48.78
CA GLN A 10 29.82 -4.67 -49.09
C GLN A 10 29.13 -3.54 -48.32
N HIS A 11 29.14 -2.34 -48.90
CA HIS A 11 28.33 -1.21 -48.44
C HIS A 11 26.87 -1.65 -48.55
N LYS A 12 26.32 -2.09 -47.41
CA LYS A 12 24.92 -2.42 -47.21
C LYS A 12 24.13 -1.13 -47.47
N ARG A 13 23.68 -0.95 -48.71
CA ARG A 13 22.75 0.10 -49.12
C ARG A 13 21.49 -0.05 -48.27
N SER A 14 21.40 0.67 -47.16
CA SER A 14 20.15 0.83 -46.43
C SER A 14 19.16 1.50 -47.37
N SER A 15 18.20 0.74 -47.86
CA SER A 15 17.15 1.26 -48.73
C SER A 15 16.39 2.35 -47.95
N LEU A 16 16.30 3.54 -48.55
CA LEU A 16 15.53 4.69 -48.06
C LEU A 16 14.19 4.34 -47.36
N PRO A 17 13.34 3.41 -47.87
CA PRO A 17 12.09 3.05 -47.19
C PRO A 17 12.27 2.47 -45.79
N THR A 18 13.39 1.79 -45.52
CA THR A 18 13.66 1.19 -44.21
C THR A 18 13.98 2.26 -43.16
N LEU A 19 14.67 3.34 -43.57
CA LEU A 19 15.01 4.45 -42.68
C LEU A 19 13.77 5.29 -42.34
N VAL A 20 12.86 5.48 -43.31
CA VAL A 20 11.57 6.13 -43.10
C VAL A 20 10.67 5.29 -42.17
N ALA A 21 10.62 3.97 -42.36
CA ALA A 21 9.84 3.09 -41.49
C ALA A 21 10.33 3.14 -40.03
N VAL A 22 11.65 3.15 -39.81
CA VAL A 22 12.23 3.27 -38.48
C VAL A 22 11.88 4.62 -37.82
N LEU A 23 11.91 5.73 -38.58
CA LEU A 23 11.53 7.05 -38.07
C LEU A 23 10.05 7.15 -37.73
N VAL A 24 9.15 6.54 -38.52
CA VAL A 24 7.72 6.51 -38.22
C VAL A 24 7.41 5.69 -36.96
N VAL A 25 8.06 4.54 -36.80
CA VAL A 25 7.91 3.71 -35.60
C VAL A 25 8.45 4.44 -34.36
N LEU A 26 9.63 5.07 -34.44
CA LEU A 26 10.18 5.88 -33.35
C LEU A 26 9.29 7.07 -33.00
N GLY A 27 8.73 7.75 -34.01
CA GLY A 27 7.79 8.86 -33.80
C GLY A 27 6.50 8.44 -33.11
N MET A 28 5.93 7.27 -33.48
CA MET A 28 4.74 6.73 -32.82
C MET A 28 5.00 6.34 -31.36
N VAL A 29 6.18 5.77 -31.05
CA VAL A 29 6.56 5.46 -29.67
C VAL A 29 6.67 6.73 -28.81
N PHE A 30 7.19 7.82 -29.37
CA PHE A 30 7.34 9.10 -28.65
C PHE A 30 6.01 9.80 -28.37
N VAL A 31 5.02 9.69 -29.27
CA VAL A 31 3.68 10.26 -29.10
C VAL A 31 2.81 9.45 -28.13
N LEU A 32 3.06 8.14 -28.00
CA LEU A 32 2.34 7.26 -27.06
C LEU A 32 2.97 7.22 -25.66
N MET A 33 4.22 7.70 -25.49
CA MET A 33 4.92 7.67 -24.20
C MET A 33 4.32 8.54 -23.08
N PRO A 34 3.72 9.73 -23.29
CA PRO A 34 3.25 10.55 -22.18
C PRO A 34 2.04 9.96 -21.45
N ALA A 35 1.35 8.97 -22.03
CA ALA A 35 0.22 8.30 -21.39
C ALA A 35 0.62 7.24 -20.35
N PHE A 36 1.84 6.69 -20.43
CA PHE A 36 2.33 5.68 -19.47
C PHE A 36 3.06 6.29 -18.26
N PHE A 37 3.51 7.54 -18.36
CA PHE A 37 4.21 8.23 -17.27
C PHE A 37 3.32 9.22 -16.51
N TYR A 38 2.06 9.42 -16.91
CA TYR A 38 1.10 10.19 -16.14
C TYR A 38 0.40 9.28 -15.10
N ILE A 39 1.21 8.72 -14.20
CA ILE A 39 0.69 8.13 -12.96
C ILE A 39 0.61 9.29 -11.96
N PRO A 40 -0.59 9.72 -11.53
CA PRO A 40 -0.73 10.75 -10.51
C PRO A 40 0.03 10.29 -9.25
N HIS A 41 1.06 11.04 -8.87
CA HIS A 41 1.99 10.69 -7.79
C HIS A 41 1.37 10.67 -6.38
N ASP A 42 0.10 11.04 -6.21
CA ASP A 42 -0.55 11.15 -4.89
C ASP A 42 -1.31 9.90 -4.45
N HIS A 43 -1.47 8.87 -5.29
CA HIS A 43 -2.21 7.65 -4.92
C HIS A 43 -1.34 6.38 -4.76
N ASP A 44 -0.11 6.38 -5.26
CA ASP A 44 0.78 5.21 -5.13
C ASP A 44 1.34 5.04 -3.70
N HIS A 45 1.36 6.11 -2.91
CA HIS A 45 1.76 6.06 -1.49
C HIS A 45 0.64 5.56 -0.58
N ALA A 46 -0.63 5.70 -0.98
CA ALA A 46 -1.82 5.37 -0.20
C ALA A 46 -2.19 3.86 -0.25
N LEU A 47 -1.89 3.19 -1.37
CA LEU A 47 -2.29 1.79 -1.57
C LEU A 47 -1.57 0.79 -0.65
N LYS A 48 -0.33 1.08 -0.22
CA LYS A 48 0.44 0.17 0.64
C LYS A 48 0.02 0.23 2.12
N PRO A 49 -0.20 1.42 2.69
CA PRO A 49 -0.69 1.59 4.05
C PRO A 49 -2.10 1.02 4.27
N GLU A 50 -3.04 1.26 3.35
CA GLU A 50 -4.38 0.66 3.43
C GLU A 50 -4.34 -0.87 3.43
N ALA A 51 -3.51 -1.46 2.57
CA ALA A 51 -3.34 -2.91 2.52
C ALA A 51 -2.76 -3.45 3.83
N GLN A 52 -1.81 -2.74 4.44
CA GLN A 52 -1.22 -3.12 5.72
C GLN A 52 -2.25 -3.05 6.86
N VAL A 53 -3.01 -1.95 6.97
CA VAL A 53 -4.12 -1.82 7.93
C VAL A 53 -5.14 -2.93 7.74
N ARG A 54 -5.52 -3.24 6.48
CA ARG A 54 -6.44 -4.33 6.17
C ARG A 54 -5.93 -5.68 6.65
N ILE A 55 -4.66 -5.99 6.42
CA ILE A 55 -4.04 -7.25 6.87
C ILE A 55 -4.07 -7.34 8.40
N LEU A 56 -3.74 -6.24 9.09
CA LEU A 56 -3.78 -6.17 10.55
C LEU A 56 -5.22 -6.39 11.08
N CYS A 57 -6.23 -5.76 10.50
CA CYS A 57 -7.64 -6.00 10.83
C CYS A 57 -8.02 -7.47 10.66
N GLN A 58 -7.69 -8.08 9.52
CA GLN A 58 -8.00 -9.48 9.25
C GLN A 58 -7.31 -10.41 10.25
N ALA A 59 -6.07 -10.14 10.61
CA ALA A 59 -5.33 -10.91 11.61
C ALA A 59 -5.99 -10.83 13.00
N LEU A 60 -6.43 -9.63 13.41
CA LEU A 60 -7.18 -9.44 14.66
C LEU A 60 -8.51 -10.19 14.68
N ILE A 61 -9.28 -10.11 13.59
CA ILE A 61 -10.57 -10.80 13.46
C ILE A 61 -10.36 -12.31 13.48
N LEU A 62 -9.35 -12.82 12.75
CA LEU A 62 -9.02 -14.24 12.73
C LEU A 62 -8.56 -14.73 14.10
N HIS A 63 -7.75 -13.95 14.80
CA HIS A 63 -7.33 -14.26 16.17
C HIS A 63 -8.55 -14.34 17.09
N ALA A 64 -9.43 -13.34 17.07
CA ALA A 64 -10.63 -13.32 17.89
C ALA A 64 -11.54 -14.54 17.60
N ALA A 65 -11.74 -14.89 16.33
CA ALA A 65 -12.51 -16.05 15.93
C ALA A 65 -11.95 -17.38 16.49
N ASP A 66 -10.62 -17.53 16.54
CA ASP A 66 -9.96 -18.72 17.12
C ASP A 66 -9.98 -18.72 18.67
N HIS A 67 -10.18 -17.55 19.29
CA HIS A 67 -10.11 -17.34 20.74
C HIS A 67 -11.48 -16.99 21.36
N LYS A 68 -12.59 -17.51 20.81
CA LYS A 68 -13.96 -17.31 21.33
C LYS A 68 -14.36 -15.83 21.40
N ASP A 69 -14.10 -15.10 20.31
CA ASP A 69 -14.38 -13.68 20.15
C ASP A 69 -13.62 -12.78 21.16
N GLN A 70 -12.53 -13.28 21.73
CA GLN A 70 -11.66 -12.50 22.61
C GLN A 70 -10.56 -11.82 21.80
N PHE A 71 -10.59 -10.49 21.83
CA PHE A 71 -9.49 -9.68 21.31
C PHE A 71 -8.27 -9.75 22.22
N LEU A 72 -7.11 -9.50 21.62
CA LEU A 72 -5.86 -9.31 22.35
C LEU A 72 -5.90 -8.03 23.18
N ASP A 73 -5.07 -8.00 24.22
CA ASP A 73 -4.85 -6.82 25.06
C ASP A 73 -4.42 -5.60 24.23
N MET A 74 -4.99 -4.43 24.50
CA MET A 74 -4.76 -3.20 23.72
C MET A 74 -3.29 -2.78 23.72
N ASP A 75 -2.53 -3.09 24.78
CA ASP A 75 -1.12 -2.73 24.86
C ASP A 75 -0.19 -3.79 24.23
N ARG A 76 -0.71 -4.99 23.91
CA ARG A 76 0.10 -6.14 23.49
C ARG A 76 -0.41 -6.87 22.25
N TRP A 77 -1.43 -6.33 21.59
CA TRP A 77 -2.06 -6.98 20.43
C TRP A 77 -1.08 -7.28 19.31
N GLY A 78 -0.16 -6.35 19.01
CA GLY A 78 0.84 -6.57 17.96
C GLY A 78 1.74 -7.77 18.28
N VAL A 79 2.21 -7.87 19.54
CA VAL A 79 3.02 -9.01 20.00
C VAL A 79 2.23 -10.31 19.92
N GLY A 80 0.97 -10.30 20.35
CA GLY A 80 0.10 -11.48 20.30
C GLY A 80 -0.14 -12.01 18.88
N LEU A 81 -0.34 -11.13 17.89
CA LEU A 81 -0.49 -11.54 16.50
C LEU A 81 0.80 -12.12 15.90
N VAL A 82 1.96 -11.57 16.28
CA VAL A 82 3.27 -12.11 15.86
C VAL A 82 3.53 -13.47 16.50
N GLU A 83 3.27 -13.61 17.81
CA GLU A 83 3.43 -14.88 18.54
C GLU A 83 2.48 -15.97 18.02
N ALA A 84 1.27 -15.58 17.58
CA ALA A 84 0.32 -16.47 16.92
C ALA A 84 0.70 -16.83 15.47
N GLY A 85 1.73 -16.19 14.90
CA GLY A 85 2.17 -16.41 13.52
C GLY A 85 1.20 -15.89 12.46
N LEU A 86 0.35 -14.94 12.82
CA LEU A 86 -0.64 -14.33 11.90
C LEU A 86 -0.05 -13.19 11.08
N ILE A 87 0.96 -12.50 11.63
CA ILE A 87 1.68 -11.41 10.96
C ILE A 87 3.19 -11.51 11.24
N GLU A 88 3.98 -10.86 10.38
CA GLU A 88 5.40 -10.63 10.62
C GLU A 88 5.60 -9.35 11.46
N ALA A 89 6.61 -9.32 12.32
CA ALA A 89 6.88 -8.17 13.20
C ALA A 89 7.09 -6.85 12.42
N GLY A 90 7.64 -6.92 11.21
CA GLY A 90 7.82 -5.75 10.33
C GLY A 90 6.50 -5.09 9.91
N MET A 91 5.37 -5.81 9.97
CA MET A 91 4.04 -5.25 9.66
C MET A 91 3.47 -4.34 10.75
N LEU A 92 4.10 -4.29 11.93
CA LEU A 92 3.72 -3.34 13.00
C LEU A 92 4.40 -1.98 12.86
N ILE A 93 5.26 -1.82 11.84
CA ILE A 93 5.94 -0.57 11.54
C ILE A 93 5.31 0.00 10.28
N SER A 94 4.80 1.22 10.35
CA SER A 94 4.29 1.89 9.17
C SER A 94 5.43 2.23 8.21
N GLN A 95 5.17 2.04 6.91
CA GLN A 95 6.10 2.41 5.85
C GLN A 95 6.32 3.91 5.72
N THR A 96 5.41 4.72 6.27
CA THR A 96 5.48 6.19 6.27
C THR A 96 5.99 6.74 7.61
N SER A 97 6.28 5.87 8.59
CA SER A 97 6.75 6.32 9.91
C SER A 97 8.09 7.04 9.79
N VAL A 98 8.08 8.32 10.16
CA VAL A 98 9.25 9.17 10.35
C VAL A 98 9.59 9.37 11.84
N SER A 99 8.80 8.78 12.75
CA SER A 99 8.92 8.98 14.20
C SER A 99 9.16 7.67 14.94
N ASP A 100 9.75 7.77 16.14
CA ASP A 100 9.99 6.62 17.05
C ASP A 100 8.70 6.15 17.78
N GLY A 101 7.53 6.60 17.35
CA GLY A 101 6.23 6.27 17.96
C GLY A 101 5.58 5.00 17.42
N ASP A 102 4.54 4.55 18.12
CA ASP A 102 3.69 3.45 17.66
C ASP A 102 3.03 3.82 16.33
N SER A 103 3.07 2.89 15.37
CA SER A 103 2.52 3.12 14.04
C SER A 103 1.03 2.84 13.94
N TYR A 104 0.49 1.99 14.81
CA TYR A 104 -0.89 1.53 14.75
C TYR A 104 -1.48 1.41 16.15
N PHE A 105 -2.74 1.82 16.30
CA PHE A 105 -3.45 1.80 17.57
C PHE A 105 -4.71 0.94 17.47
N LEU A 106 -4.93 0.07 18.46
CA LEU A 106 -6.12 -0.77 18.58
C LEU A 106 -7.18 -0.05 19.41
N VAL A 107 -8.44 -0.06 18.96
CA VAL A 107 -9.59 0.56 19.65
C VAL A 107 -10.76 -0.43 19.84
N ALA A 108 -10.50 -1.73 19.65
CA ALA A 108 -11.51 -2.77 19.70
C ALA A 108 -12.31 -2.75 21.01
N LYS A 109 -13.65 -2.77 20.94
CA LYS A 109 -14.48 -3.11 22.10
C LYS A 109 -14.50 -4.63 22.27
N PHE A 110 -14.19 -5.09 23.48
CA PHE A 110 -13.88 -6.50 23.77
C PHE A 110 -15.05 -7.50 23.65
N ASN A 111 -16.24 -7.13 23.15
CA ASN A 111 -17.41 -8.02 23.19
C ASN A 111 -18.40 -7.95 22.00
N SER A 112 -18.18 -7.12 20.98
CA SER A 112 -19.04 -7.11 19.78
C SER A 112 -18.29 -6.60 18.55
N LEU A 113 -18.26 -7.41 17.50
CA LEU A 113 -17.83 -7.00 16.17
C LEU A 113 -19.00 -6.25 15.49
N ASP A 114 -19.22 -4.98 15.81
CA ASP A 114 -20.06 -4.12 14.96
C ASP A 114 -19.20 -3.69 13.76
N SER A 115 -19.64 -4.00 12.54
CA SER A 115 -18.94 -3.66 11.30
C SER A 115 -18.63 -2.17 11.13
N THR A 116 -19.35 -1.30 11.85
CA THR A 116 -19.17 0.16 11.80
C THR A 116 -18.18 0.69 12.83
N GLU A 117 -17.74 -0.14 13.79
CA GLU A 117 -16.77 0.26 14.81
C GLU A 117 -15.34 0.24 14.26
N ILE A 118 -14.57 1.26 14.68
CA ILE A 118 -13.15 1.34 14.44
C ILE A 118 -12.48 0.21 15.22
N LEU A 119 -11.80 -0.68 14.49
CA LEU A 119 -11.01 -1.75 15.07
C LEU A 119 -9.59 -1.27 15.35
N LEU A 120 -8.94 -0.67 14.34
CA LEU A 120 -7.60 -0.12 14.46
C LEU A 120 -7.43 1.10 13.56
N TYR A 121 -6.47 1.96 13.86
CA TYR A 121 -6.09 3.06 12.96
C TYR A 121 -4.58 3.25 12.94
N GLU A 122 -4.07 3.80 11.84
CA GLU A 122 -2.68 4.23 11.75
C GLU A 122 -2.47 5.55 12.47
N ASN A 123 -1.30 5.75 13.10
CA ASN A 123 -0.94 6.99 13.77
C ASN A 123 -1.26 8.24 12.92
N PRO A 124 -2.15 9.14 13.39
CA PRO A 124 -2.54 10.35 12.67
C PRO A 124 -1.36 11.27 12.34
N GLU A 125 -0.27 11.22 13.11
CA GLU A 125 0.92 12.05 12.85
C GLU A 125 1.65 11.68 11.54
N HIS A 126 1.40 10.48 10.99
CA HIS A 126 1.99 10.06 9.73
C HIS A 126 1.34 10.73 8.51
N TRP A 127 0.16 11.32 8.67
CA TRP A 127 -0.67 11.78 7.57
C TRP A 127 -1.25 13.17 7.88
N ILE A 128 -0.93 14.15 7.02
CA ILE A 128 -1.31 15.54 7.27
C ILE A 128 -2.82 15.74 7.15
N ASP A 129 -3.44 15.14 6.14
CA ASP A 129 -4.81 15.48 5.73
C ASP A 129 -5.86 14.43 6.14
N PHE A 130 -5.45 13.21 6.46
CA PHE A 130 -6.34 12.10 6.73
C PHE A 130 -5.74 11.12 7.75
N VAL A 131 -6.54 10.16 8.18
CA VAL A 131 -6.14 9.02 9.01
C VAL A 131 -6.64 7.76 8.30
N ILE A 132 -5.80 6.73 8.26
CA ILE A 132 -6.19 5.42 7.72
C ILE A 132 -6.80 4.59 8.84
N VAL A 133 -8.07 4.24 8.68
CA VAL A 133 -8.88 3.59 9.69
C VAL A 133 -9.35 2.24 9.18
N GLY A 134 -9.18 1.21 10.00
CA GLY A 134 -9.62 -0.15 9.75
C GLY A 134 -10.73 -0.56 10.71
N PHE A 135 -11.75 -1.23 10.18
CA PHE A 135 -12.99 -1.54 10.89
C PHE A 135 -13.10 -3.02 11.23
N ALA A 136 -14.08 -3.35 12.07
CA ALA A 136 -14.32 -4.71 12.55
C ALA A 136 -14.67 -5.74 11.45
N ASP A 137 -15.09 -5.28 10.27
CA ASP A 137 -15.33 -6.12 9.07
C ASP A 137 -14.11 -6.19 8.12
N ALA A 138 -12.96 -5.66 8.56
CA ALA A 138 -11.74 -5.49 7.77
C ALA A 138 -11.89 -4.61 6.53
N HIS A 139 -12.92 -3.79 6.43
CA HIS A 139 -12.89 -2.65 5.53
C HIS A 139 -11.91 -1.59 6.06
N VAL A 140 -11.37 -0.79 5.15
CA VAL A 140 -10.41 0.28 5.45
C VAL A 140 -10.85 1.52 4.70
N GLU A 141 -10.82 2.66 5.38
CA GLU A 141 -11.14 3.97 4.82
C GLU A 141 -10.08 5.00 5.20
N MET A 142 -9.89 5.97 4.31
CA MET A 142 -9.19 7.21 4.61
C MET A 142 -10.24 8.24 5.01
N VAL A 143 -10.15 8.73 6.25
CA VAL A 143 -11.06 9.73 6.81
C VAL A 143 -10.27 10.97 7.18
N ASP A 144 -10.85 12.15 6.97
CA ASP A 144 -10.25 13.38 7.46
C ASP A 144 -10.17 13.39 9.00
N HIS A 145 -9.24 14.16 9.55
CA HIS A 145 -8.99 14.20 11.01
C HIS A 145 -10.24 14.57 11.83
N GLU A 146 -11.07 15.51 11.36
CA GLU A 146 -12.28 15.91 12.08
C GLU A 146 -13.30 14.76 12.12
N THR A 147 -13.52 14.09 10.98
CA THR A 147 -14.39 12.91 10.90
C THR A 147 -13.86 11.78 11.77
N PHE A 148 -12.56 11.50 11.74
CA PHE A 148 -11.92 10.48 12.57
C PHE A 148 -12.12 10.76 14.07
N GLU A 149 -11.82 11.98 14.53
CA GLU A 149 -12.00 12.37 15.94
C GLU A 149 -13.45 12.22 16.39
N ARG A 150 -14.42 12.60 15.54
CA ARG A 150 -15.85 12.41 15.84
C ARG A 150 -16.21 10.94 15.97
N MET A 151 -15.80 10.09 15.01
CA MET A 151 -16.08 8.65 15.05
C MET A 151 -15.48 8.00 16.30
N LEU A 152 -14.23 8.35 16.63
CA LEU A 152 -13.55 7.85 17.81
C LEU A 152 -14.25 8.30 19.10
N ALA A 153 -14.66 9.58 19.17
CA ALA A 153 -15.40 10.11 20.31
C ALA A 153 -16.79 9.47 20.47
N GLU A 154 -17.50 9.18 19.37
CA GLU A 154 -18.77 8.47 19.40
C GLU A 154 -18.60 7.04 19.93
N GLN A 155 -17.55 6.33 19.48
CA GLN A 155 -17.28 4.98 19.94
C GLN A 155 -16.89 4.93 21.42
N ILE A 156 -15.99 5.82 21.87
CA ILE A 156 -15.54 5.89 23.27
C ILE A 156 -16.63 6.45 24.19
N GLY A 157 -17.42 7.42 23.70
CA GLY A 157 -18.46 8.11 24.47
C GLY A 157 -19.80 7.37 24.54
N SER A 158 -19.99 6.30 23.77
CA SER A 158 -21.19 5.44 23.84
C SER A 158 -21.16 4.40 24.96
N ASP A 159 -20.29 4.59 25.96
CA ASP A 159 -20.19 3.76 27.17
C ASP A 159 -21.13 4.22 28.31
#